data_AF-A0A4Y1R7B6-F1
#
_entry.id   AF-A0A4Y1R7B6-F1
#
_cell.length_a   1.000
_cell.length_b   1.000
_cell.length_c   1.000
_cell.angle_alpha   90.00
_cell.angle_beta   90.00
_cell.angle_gamma   90.00
#
_symmetry.space_group_name_H-M   'P 1'
#
loop_
_entity.id
_entity.type
_entity.pdbx_description
1 polymer ?
#
loop_
_entity_poly.entity_id
_entity_poly.type
_entity_poly.pdbx_seq_one_letter_code
_entity_poly.pdbx_strand_id
1 'polypeptide(L)' 'MASSSGTKNNPDPPRSLSRRMTKMPTRVLDLPAEDEALDVPSCLASIAPIFRVANEIEKENPRVAYLCM' A
#
# COMPACT_ATOMS: atom_id res chain seq x y z
N MET A 1 45.88 38.34 15.97
CA MET A 1 46.93 37.81 16.87
C MET A 1 46.48 36.46 17.42
N ALA A 2 47.44 35.63 17.80
CA ALA A 2 47.45 34.16 17.80
C ALA A 2 46.52 33.42 18.79
N SER A 3 46.23 32.17 18.41
CA SER A 3 45.61 31.08 19.17
C SER A 3 46.35 30.68 20.45
N SER A 4 45.65 30.07 21.40
CA SER A 4 45.93 28.70 21.92
C SER A 4 44.75 28.25 22.80
N SER A 5 44.11 27.12 22.53
CA SER A 5 44.46 25.75 22.92
C SER A 5 44.08 25.41 24.36
N GLY A 6 43.13 24.47 24.50
CA GLY A 6 42.67 23.93 25.76
C GLY A 6 41.96 22.60 25.51
N THR A 7 42.76 21.59 25.19
CA THR A 7 42.34 20.19 25.04
C THR A 7 41.84 19.65 26.38
N LYS A 8 40.61 19.13 26.43
CA LYS A 8 40.23 18.20 27.50
C LYS A 8 39.64 16.93 26.90
N ASN A 9 40.39 15.88 27.22
CA ASN A 9 40.34 14.53 26.71
C ASN A 9 39.29 13.71 27.48
N ASN A 10 38.74 12.70 26.78
CA ASN A 10 38.01 11.52 27.26
C ASN A 10 36.48 11.61 27.43
N PRO A 11 35.78 10.46 27.32
CA PRO A 11 35.80 9.53 26.20
C PRO A 11 34.38 9.34 25.67
N ASP A 12 34.21 9.36 24.36
CA ASP A 12 32.95 9.00 23.73
C ASP A 12 32.53 7.57 24.16
N PRO A 13 31.29 7.34 24.61
CA PRO A 13 30.80 5.98 24.71
C PRO A 13 30.80 5.39 23.28
N PRO A 14 31.31 4.17 23.06
CA PRO A 14 31.25 3.54 21.75
C PRO A 14 29.77 3.41 21.38
N ARG A 15 29.31 4.28 20.47
CA ARG A 15 27.96 4.23 19.92
C ARG A 15 27.76 2.81 19.40
N SER A 16 26.79 2.14 20.03
CA SER A 16 26.53 0.72 19.88
C SER A 16 26.61 0.29 18.42
N LEU A 17 27.32 -0.81 18.17
CA LEU A 17 27.32 -1.56 16.92
C LEU A 17 25.91 -1.57 16.35
N SER A 18 25.69 -0.78 15.31
CA SER A 18 24.44 -0.74 14.57
C SER A 18 24.26 -2.14 14.00
N ARG A 19 23.42 -2.95 14.66
CA ARG A 19 22.97 -4.25 14.15
C ARG A 19 22.23 -3.95 12.86
N ARG A 20 22.96 -4.04 11.75
CA ARG A 20 22.40 -4.00 10.41
C ARG A 20 21.41 -5.16 10.30
N MET A 21 20.13 -4.87 10.48
CA MET A 21 19.08 -5.84 10.27
C MET A 21 19.01 -6.11 8.77
N THR A 22 19.44 -7.29 8.36
CA THR A 22 19.25 -7.79 7.01
C THR A 22 17.75 -8.01 6.82
N LYS A 23 17.08 -7.11 6.08
CA LYS A 23 15.67 -7.28 5.71
C LYS A 23 15.56 -8.55 4.86
N MET A 24 14.87 -9.56 5.39
CA MET A 24 14.55 -10.77 4.66
C MET A 24 13.58 -10.42 3.52
N PRO A 25 13.80 -10.88 2.28
CA PRO A 25 12.89 -10.59 1.18
C PRO A 25 11.53 -11.25 1.46
N THR A 26 10.48 -10.43 1.54
CA THR A 26 9.10 -10.91 1.56
C THR A 26 8.80 -11.48 0.18
N ARG A 27 8.52 -12.78 0.10
CA ARG A 27 8.01 -13.41 -1.12
C ARG A 27 6.61 -12.85 -1.36
N VAL A 28 6.48 -12.03 -2.40
CA VAL A 28 5.17 -11.62 -2.91
C VAL A 28 4.46 -12.87 -3.40
N LEU A 29 3.34 -13.20 -2.77
CA LEU A 29 2.43 -14.23 -3.27
C LEU A 29 1.60 -13.54 -4.35
N ASP A 30 1.94 -13.78 -5.62
CA ASP A 30 1.07 -13.45 -6.73
C ASP A 30 -0.17 -14.35 -6.60
N LEU A 31 -1.23 -13.80 -6.02
CA LEU A 31 -2.54 -14.42 -6.21
C LEU A 31 -2.90 -14.13 -7.68
N PRO A 32 -3.19 -15.17 -8.48
CA PRO A 32 -3.73 -14.94 -9.81
C PRO A 32 -4.96 -14.06 -9.65
N ALA A 33 -5.02 -12.98 -10.45
CA ALA A 33 -6.22 -12.21 -10.66
C ALA A 33 -7.17 -13.13 -11.44
N GLU A 34 -7.78 -14.06 -10.73
CA GLU A 34 -8.96 -14.75 -11.23
C GLU A 34 -9.93 -13.61 -11.54
N ASP A 35 -10.30 -13.44 -12.81
CA ASP A 35 -11.46 -12.65 -13.19
C ASP A 35 -12.65 -13.31 -12.48
N GLU A 36 -12.88 -12.88 -11.23
CA GLU A 36 -13.91 -13.37 -10.34
C GLU A 36 -15.23 -13.08 -11.04
N ALA A 37 -15.73 -14.08 -11.77
CA ALA A 37 -17.14 -14.21 -12.04
C ALA A 37 -17.80 -14.36 -10.67
N LEU A 38 -18.01 -13.22 -10.00
CA LEU A 38 -18.69 -13.13 -8.73
C LEU A 38 -20.06 -13.74 -8.95
N ASP A 39 -20.25 -14.92 -8.40
CA ASP A 39 -21.48 -15.69 -8.57
C ASP A 39 -22.61 -14.85 -7.96
N VAL A 40 -23.40 -14.21 -8.82
CA VAL A 40 -24.41 -13.26 -8.37
C VAL A 40 -25.55 -14.06 -7.76
N PRO A 41 -25.92 -13.82 -6.48
CA PRO A 41 -27.07 -14.46 -5.88
C PRO A 41 -28.31 -14.31 -6.77
N SER A 42 -29.12 -15.35 -6.89
CA SER A 42 -30.27 -15.37 -7.82
C SER A 42 -31.27 -14.24 -7.59
N CYS A 43 -31.39 -13.74 -6.35
CA CYS A 43 -32.22 -12.57 -6.01
C CYS A 43 -31.71 -11.25 -6.62
N LEU A 44 -30.44 -11.18 -7.02
CA LEU A 44 -29.80 -10.02 -7.63
C LEU A 44 -29.59 -10.20 -9.14
N ALA A 45 -29.96 -11.35 -9.71
CA ALA A 45 -29.77 -11.63 -11.13
C ALA A 45 -30.47 -10.61 -12.04
N SER A 46 -31.61 -10.07 -11.61
CA SER A 46 -32.34 -9.05 -12.37
C SER A 46 -31.64 -7.68 -12.39
N ILE A 47 -30.78 -7.39 -11.41
CA ILE A 47 -30.05 -6.12 -11.30
C ILE A 47 -28.55 -6.25 -11.63
N ALA A 48 -28.03 -7.47 -11.81
CA ALA A 48 -26.64 -7.74 -12.15
C ALA A 48 -26.13 -6.96 -13.38
N PRO A 49 -26.93 -6.81 -14.48
CA PRO A 49 -26.50 -6.02 -15.62
C PRO A 49 -26.30 -4.53 -15.27
N ILE A 50 -27.12 -3.99 -14.36
CA ILE A 50 -27.03 -2.58 -13.92
C ILE A 50 -25.73 -2.38 -13.13
N PHE A 51 -25.42 -3.30 -12.21
CA PHE A 51 -24.17 -3.27 -11.45
C PHE A 51 -22.93 -3.37 -12.35
N ARG A 52 -22.98 -4.22 -13.37
CA ARG A 52 -21.87 -4.33 -14.33
C ARG A 52 -21.63 -3.02 -15.07
N VAL A 53 -22.68 -2.39 -15.58
CA VAL A 53 -22.58 -1.10 -16.27
C VAL A 53 -22.09 0.00 -15.31
N ALA A 54 -22.54 0.01 -14.04
CA ALA A 54 -22.09 0.97 -13.04
C ALA A 54 -20.56 0.91 -12.84
N ASN A 55 -19.98 -0.30 -12.78
CA ASN A 55 -18.53 -0.50 -12.67
C ASN A 55 -17.79 -0.04 -13.94
N GLU A 56 -18.36 -0.28 -15.13
CA GLU A 56 -17.76 0.11 -16.42
C GLU A 56 -17.68 1.64 -16.57
N ILE A 57 -18.66 2.39 -16.04
CA ILE A 57 -18.74 3.86 -16.19
C ILE A 57 -18.20 4.64 -14.98
N GLU A 58 -17.71 3.96 -13.94
CA GLU A 58 -17.32 4.59 -12.66
C GLU A 58 -16.30 5.73 -12.86
N LYS A 59 -15.34 5.52 -13.77
CA LYS A 59 -14.26 6.49 -14.03
C LYS A 59 -14.75 7.69 -14.84
N GLU A 60 -15.59 7.45 -15.84
CA GLU A 60 -16.10 8.47 -16.75
C GLU A 60 -17.25 9.27 -16.13
N ASN A 61 -18.10 8.63 -15.33
CA ASN A 61 -19.28 9.26 -14.72
C ASN A 61 -19.60 8.70 -13.32
N PRO A 62 -18.83 9.09 -12.29
CA PRO A 62 -18.95 8.52 -10.95
C PRO A 62 -20.30 8.82 -10.29
N ARG A 63 -20.96 9.93 -10.65
CA ARG A 63 -22.28 10.28 -10.12
C ARG A 63 -23.37 9.35 -10.63
N VAL A 64 -23.31 8.96 -11.90
CA VAL A 64 -24.27 8.02 -12.48
C VAL A 64 -24.00 6.62 -11.94
N ALA A 65 -22.73 6.19 -11.87
CA ALA A 65 -22.36 4.91 -11.26
C ALA A 65 -22.89 4.77 -9.82
N TYR A 66 -22.73 5.81 -8.99
CA TYR A 66 -23.22 5.81 -7.61
C TYR A 66 -24.75 5.67 -7.49
N LEU A 67 -25.53 6.20 -8.44
CA LEU A 67 -26.99 6.11 -8.41
C LEU A 67 -27.52 4.77 -8.95
N CYS A 68 -26.67 3.99 -9.63
CA CYS A 68 -26.99 2.68 -10.17
C CYS A 68 -26.65 1.53 -9.20
N MET A 69 -25.89 1.81 -8.14
CA MET A 69 -25.60 0.89 -7.03
C MET A 69 -26.75 0.85 -6.02
#